data_AF-A0A1W2FN97-F1
#
_entry.id   AF-A0A1W2FN97-F1
#
_cell.length_a   1.000
_cell.length_b   1.000
_cell.length_c   1.000
_cell.angle_alpha   90.00
_cell.angle_beta   90.00
_cell.angle_gamma   90.00
#
_symmetry.space_group_name_H-M   'P 1'
#
loop_
_entity.id
_entity.type
_entity.pdbx_description
1 polymer ?
#
loop_
_entity_poly.entity_id
_entity_poly.type
_entity_poly.pdbx_seq_one_letter_code
_entity_poly.pdbx_strand_id
1 'polypeptide(L)'
;MKTAALLVGLLLAGITGCAAAPSIRVVVEGTGTTDRLTYTFPGEEERTLRNPDLPFERMGKRKGRVVVRLEGVHGELTCKIIINGRQVRSSTSSTGAALTCDHSMAV
;
A
#
# COMPACT_ATOMS: atom_id res chain seq x y z
N MET A 1 22.20 47.21 -33.49
CA MET A 1 22.73 46.01 -34.17
C MET A 1 24.09 45.66 -33.57
N LYS A 2 24.17 44.56 -32.79
CA LYS A 2 25.35 43.80 -32.33
C LYS A 2 24.88 42.90 -31.16
N THR A 3 24.53 41.64 -31.45
CA THR A 3 25.34 40.42 -31.21
C THR A 3 25.63 40.13 -29.74
N ALA A 4 25.00 39.06 -29.21
CA ALA A 4 25.73 37.94 -28.63
C ALA A 4 24.75 36.78 -28.39
N ALA A 5 25.04 35.66 -29.03
CA ALA A 5 24.45 34.37 -28.79
C ALA A 5 25.12 33.68 -27.59
N LEU A 6 24.55 32.52 -27.22
CA LEU A 6 25.10 31.45 -26.39
C LEU A 6 25.02 31.64 -24.87
N LEU A 7 24.22 30.77 -24.24
CA LEU A 7 24.81 29.70 -23.41
C LEU A 7 23.77 28.59 -23.19
N VAL A 8 24.03 27.50 -23.90
CA VAL A 8 23.55 26.15 -23.59
C VAL A 8 24.02 25.82 -22.17
N GLY A 9 23.06 25.58 -21.27
CA GLY A 9 23.30 25.13 -19.90
C GLY A 9 22.61 23.80 -19.66
N LEU A 10 23.20 22.75 -20.24
CA LEU A 10 22.85 21.35 -20.03
C LEU A 10 23.08 20.99 -18.54
N LEU A 11 22.01 20.80 -17.78
CA LEU A 11 22.06 20.12 -16.47
C LEU A 11 21.24 18.83 -16.54
N LEU A 12 21.73 17.93 -17.38
CA LEU A 12 21.49 16.49 -17.26
C LEU A 12 22.52 15.93 -16.27
N ALA A 13 22.19 15.91 -14.99
CA ALA A 13 22.94 15.13 -14.02
C ALA A 13 22.02 14.76 -12.84
N GLY A 14 21.67 13.48 -12.76
CA GLY A 14 21.33 12.88 -11.47
C GLY A 14 19.87 12.53 -11.22
N ILE A 15 19.08 12.09 -12.22
CA ILE A 15 18.08 11.06 -11.91
C ILE A 15 18.82 9.74 -11.69
N THR A 16 19.51 9.64 -10.55
CA THR A 16 19.64 8.34 -9.91
C THR A 16 18.23 7.99 -9.48
N GLY A 17 17.46 7.46 -10.42
CA GLY A 17 16.28 6.70 -10.10
C GLY A 17 16.78 5.54 -9.26
N CYS A 18 16.87 5.72 -7.95
CA CYS A 18 16.83 4.62 -7.02
C CYS A 18 15.58 3.86 -7.46
N ALA A 19 15.76 2.75 -8.16
CA ALA A 19 14.68 1.85 -8.45
C ALA A 19 14.14 1.47 -7.08
N ALA A 20 13.03 2.11 -6.67
CA ALA A 20 12.43 1.88 -5.38
C ALA A 20 12.22 0.37 -5.31
N ALA A 21 12.88 -0.28 -4.34
CA ALA A 21 12.83 -1.72 -4.22
C ALA A 21 11.36 -2.14 -4.27
N PRO A 22 11.00 -3.14 -5.09
CA PRO A 22 9.61 -3.43 -5.36
C PRO A 22 8.89 -3.69 -4.03
N SER A 23 7.95 -2.80 -3.71
CA SER A 23 7.32 -2.74 -2.40
C SER A 23 5.85 -3.07 -2.53
N ILE A 24 5.36 -3.86 -1.59
CA ILE A 24 3.93 -4.01 -1.32
C ILE A 24 3.56 -2.98 -0.28
N ARG A 25 2.45 -2.30 -0.49
CA ARG A 25 1.81 -1.46 0.52
C ARG A 25 0.39 -1.94 0.72
N VAL A 26 0.05 -2.24 1.97
CA VAL A 26 -1.31 -2.46 2.42
C VAL A 26 -1.81 -1.17 3.03
N VAL A 27 -3.04 -0.78 2.68
CA VAL A 27 -3.76 0.35 3.29
C VAL A 27 -5.14 -0.13 3.69
N VAL A 28 -5.55 0.16 4.92
CA VAL A 28 -6.94 0.03 5.38
C VAL A 28 -7.42 1.42 5.78
N GLU A 29 -8.45 1.90 5.13
CA GLU A 29 -8.95 3.27 5.28
C GLU A 29 -10.47 3.32 5.16
N GLY A 30 -11.07 4.41 5.62
CA GLY A 30 -12.51 4.62 5.61
C GLY A 30 -12.95 5.48 6.79
N THR A 31 -14.25 5.72 6.92
CA THR A 31 -14.84 6.43 8.05
C THR A 31 -15.21 5.51 9.21
N GLY A 32 -15.14 4.19 8.97
CA GLY A 32 -15.45 3.18 9.96
C GLY A 32 -14.31 2.84 10.93
N THR A 33 -14.55 1.83 11.76
CA THR A 33 -13.58 1.21 12.68
C THR A 33 -13.64 -0.31 12.56
N THR A 34 -12.68 -1.01 13.16
CA THR A 34 -12.66 -2.46 13.21
C THR A 34 -12.20 -2.94 14.58
N ASP A 35 -12.82 -4.00 15.09
CA ASP A 35 -12.44 -4.58 16.37
C ASP A 35 -11.07 -5.29 16.29
N ARG A 36 -10.79 -5.93 15.14
CA ARG A 36 -9.55 -6.70 14.92
C ARG A 36 -9.07 -6.56 13.49
N LEU A 37 -7.79 -6.26 13.33
CA LEU A 37 -7.07 -6.29 12.06
C LEU A 37 -5.96 -7.33 12.15
N THR A 38 -6.11 -8.40 11.38
CA THR A 38 -5.10 -9.45 11.25
C THR A 38 -4.41 -9.32 9.91
N TYR A 39 -3.08 -9.32 9.90
CA TYR A 39 -2.31 -9.25 8.67
C TYR A 39 -1.10 -10.19 8.70
N THR A 40 -0.75 -10.69 7.52
CA THR A 40 0.44 -11.53 7.32
C THR A 40 1.15 -11.04 6.08
N PHE A 41 2.43 -10.67 6.26
CA PHE A 41 3.32 -10.39 5.16
C PHE A 41 4.20 -11.62 4.84
N PRO A 42 4.69 -11.70 3.61
CA PRO A 42 5.55 -12.78 3.19
C PRO A 42 6.84 -12.89 4.02
N GLY A 43 7.08 -14.07 4.60
CA GLY A 43 8.25 -14.32 5.45
C GLY A 43 8.15 -13.73 6.85
N GLU A 44 6.96 -13.26 7.24
CA GLU A 44 6.68 -12.73 8.58
C GLU A 44 5.59 -13.57 9.25
N GLU A 45 5.58 -13.55 10.58
CA GLU A 45 4.50 -14.14 11.37
C GLU A 45 3.21 -13.33 11.23
N GLU A 46 2.08 -14.00 11.39
CA GLU A 46 0.78 -13.35 11.45
C GLU A 46 0.70 -12.42 12.66
N ARG A 47 0.21 -11.21 12.44
CA ARG A 47 0.02 -10.21 13.49
C ARG A 47 -1.43 -9.80 13.58
N THR A 48 -1.92 -9.68 14.81
CA THR A 48 -3.26 -9.18 15.10
C THR A 48 -3.17 -7.89 15.89
N LEU A 49 -3.85 -6.85 15.42
CA LEU A 49 -4.09 -5.61 16.15
C LEU A 49 -5.53 -5.61 16.66
N ARG A 50 -5.73 -5.14 17.91
CA ARG A 50 -7.06 -4.98 18.51
C ARG A 50 -7.42 -3.50 18.52
N ASN A 51 -8.58 -3.15 18.00
CA ASN A 51 -9.08 -1.77 17.85
C ASN A 51 -8.00 -0.81 17.31
N PRO A 52 -7.35 -1.12 16.16
CA PRO A 52 -6.32 -0.25 15.62
C PRO A 52 -6.90 1.09 15.18
N ASP A 53 -6.09 2.14 15.29
CA ASP A 53 -6.39 3.41 14.64
C ASP A 53 -6.36 3.27 13.11
N LEU A 54 -7.19 4.06 12.43
CA LEU A 54 -7.29 4.10 10.98
C LEU A 54 -7.02 5.53 10.47
N PRO A 55 -6.36 5.69 9.31
CA PRO A 55 -5.96 4.63 8.38
C PRO A 55 -4.75 3.82 8.86
N PHE A 56 -4.78 2.52 8.61
CA PHE A 56 -3.65 1.62 8.83
C PHE A 56 -2.85 1.46 7.54
N GLU A 57 -1.53 1.65 7.60
CA GLU A 57 -0.63 1.46 6.47
C GLU A 57 0.56 0.56 6.85
N ARG A 58 0.90 -0.38 5.96
CA ARG A 58 2.05 -1.28 6.14
C ARG A 58 2.76 -1.54 4.82
N MET A 59 4.06 -1.28 4.77
CA MET A 59 4.94 -1.63 3.65
C MET A 59 5.71 -2.94 3.87
N GLY A 60 5.87 -3.75 2.82
CA GLY A 60 6.64 -5.00 2.83
C GLY A 60 7.33 -5.32 1.51
N LYS A 61 8.09 -6.43 1.48
CA LYS A 61 8.81 -6.89 0.28
C LYS A 61 7.87 -7.56 -0.73
N ARG A 62 8.04 -7.29 -2.03
CA ARG A 62 7.26 -7.91 -3.12
C ARG A 62 7.68 -9.35 -3.42
N LYS A 63 7.25 -10.32 -2.59
CA LYS A 63 7.43 -11.76 -2.84
C LYS A 63 6.34 -12.53 -2.11
N GLY A 64 5.74 -13.62 -2.62
CA GLY A 64 4.84 -14.48 -1.83
C GLY A 64 3.37 -14.02 -1.74
N ARG A 65 2.73 -14.17 -0.57
CA ARG A 65 1.30 -13.83 -0.36
C ARG A 65 1.15 -12.83 0.78
N VAL A 66 0.37 -11.78 0.56
CA VAL A 66 -0.10 -10.88 1.61
C VAL A 66 -1.58 -11.18 1.89
N VAL A 67 -1.96 -11.20 3.16
CA VAL A 67 -3.33 -11.43 3.60
C VAL A 67 -3.66 -10.41 4.67
N VAL A 68 -4.83 -9.78 4.57
CA VAL A 68 -5.35 -8.88 5.59
C VAL A 68 -6.82 -9.21 5.81
N ARG A 69 -7.22 -9.27 7.08
CA ARG A 69 -8.56 -9.61 7.53
C ARG A 69 -9.01 -8.62 8.58
N LEU A 70 -10.21 -8.08 8.41
CA LEU A 70 -10.88 -7.21 9.37
C LEU A 70 -12.10 -7.93 9.91
N GLU A 71 -12.24 -7.94 11.23
CA GLU A 71 -13.38 -8.51 11.95
C GLU A 71 -14.05 -7.42 12.78
N GLY A 72 -15.37 -7.51 12.94
CA GLY A 72 -16.15 -6.48 13.63
C GLY A 72 -15.98 -5.12 12.97
N VAL A 73 -16.27 -5.03 11.67
CA VAL A 73 -16.21 -3.75 10.95
C VAL A 73 -17.44 -2.94 11.35
N HIS A 74 -17.26 -1.66 11.69
CA HIS A 74 -18.34 -0.74 11.99
C HIS A 74 -18.23 0.45 11.05
N GLY A 75 -19.26 0.71 10.24
CA GLY A 75 -19.21 1.72 9.18
C GLY A 75 -18.54 1.20 7.89
N GLU A 76 -17.96 2.11 7.11
CA GLU A 76 -17.34 1.77 5.83
C GLU A 76 -15.82 1.69 5.95
N LEU A 77 -15.27 0.52 5.58
CA LEU A 77 -13.84 0.28 5.47
C LEU A 77 -13.47 -0.32 4.12
N THR A 78 -12.37 0.18 3.57
CA THR A 78 -11.76 -0.33 2.35
C THR A 78 -10.35 -0.80 2.65
N CYS A 79 -10.05 -2.03 2.27
CA CYS A 79 -8.69 -2.56 2.24
C CYS A 79 -8.14 -2.54 0.81
N LYS A 80 -6.91 -2.03 0.67
CA LYS A 80 -6.18 -1.93 -0.58
C LYS A 80 -4.83 -2.63 -0.49
N ILE A 81 -4.47 -3.34 -1.54
CA ILE A 81 -3.12 -3.87 -1.76
C ILE A 81 -2.55 -3.16 -2.98
N ILE A 82 -1.43 -2.49 -2.79
CA ILE A 82 -0.74 -1.66 -3.78
C ILE A 82 0.65 -2.26 -4.00
N ILE A 83 1.01 -2.53 -5.25
CA ILE A 83 2.33 -3.05 -5.63
C ILE A 83 2.95 -2.07 -6.62
N ASN A 84 4.15 -1.57 -6.30
CA ASN A 84 4.87 -0.59 -7.14
C ASN A 84 3.99 0.60 -7.55
N GLY A 85 3.18 1.13 -6.61
CA GLY A 85 2.27 2.25 -6.84
C GLY A 85 0.95 1.89 -7.53
N ARG A 86 0.79 0.67 -8.06
CA ARG A 86 -0.45 0.23 -8.69
C ARG A 86 -1.32 -0.54 -7.69
N GLN A 87 -2.57 -0.12 -7.53
CA GLN A 87 -3.56 -0.91 -6.79
C GLN A 87 -3.84 -2.21 -7.54
N VAL A 88 -3.52 -3.35 -6.92
CA VAL A 88 -3.75 -4.69 -7.49
C VAL A 88 -4.97 -5.39 -6.86
N ARG A 89 -5.37 -4.95 -5.67
CA ARG A 89 -6.58 -5.42 -5.00
C ARG A 89 -7.23 -4.31 -4.20
N SER A 90 -8.55 -4.31 -4.18
CA SER A 90 -9.38 -3.49 -3.30
C SER A 90 -10.59 -4.32 -2.89
N SER A 91 -11.00 -4.19 -1.63
CA SER A 91 -12.21 -4.79 -1.09
C SER A 91 -12.81 -3.80 -0.10
N THR A 92 -14.11 -3.59 -0.14
CA THR A 92 -14.82 -2.63 0.71
C THR A 92 -15.96 -3.32 1.43
N SER A 93 -16.11 -3.07 2.72
CA SER A 93 -17.27 -3.44 3.53
C SER A 93 -17.96 -2.17 3.98
N SER A 94 -19.25 -2.04 3.64
CA SER A 94 -20.12 -0.92 4.05
C SER A 94 -21.24 -1.35 4.99
N THR A 95 -21.36 -2.65 5.25
CA THR A 95 -22.45 -3.26 6.05
C THR A 95 -21.95 -3.79 7.40
N GLY A 96 -20.68 -3.54 7.72
CA GLY A 96 -20.02 -4.10 8.89
C GLY A 96 -19.65 -5.59 8.79
N ALA A 97 -19.85 -6.20 7.62
CA ALA A 97 -19.38 -7.55 7.35
C ALA A 97 -17.85 -7.64 7.47
N ALA A 98 -17.34 -8.80 7.89
CA ALA A 98 -15.91 -9.08 7.91
C ALA A 98 -15.31 -8.86 6.52
N LEU A 99 -14.16 -8.18 6.47
CA LEU A 99 -13.49 -7.80 5.24
C LEU A 99 -12.22 -8.62 5.07
N THR A 100 -12.00 -9.21 3.90
CA THR A 100 -10.73 -9.85 3.56
C THR A 100 -10.22 -9.33 2.23
N CYS A 101 -8.91 -9.11 2.18
CA CYS A 101 -8.17 -8.71 1.00
C CYS A 101 -6.83 -9.43 1.02
N ASP A 102 -6.59 -10.24 0.00
CA ASP A 102 -5.34 -10.96 -0.15
C ASP A 102 -4.85 -10.90 -1.60
N HIS A 103 -3.55 -11.06 -1.75
CA HIS A 103 -2.92 -11.10 -3.06
C HIS A 103 -1.67 -11.98 -3.01
N SER A 104 -1.58 -12.90 -3.95
CA SER A 104 -0.40 -13.72 -4.19
C SER A 104 0.34 -13.16 -5.40
N MET A 105 1.63 -12.89 -5.23
CA MET A 105 2.50 -12.49 -6.32
C MET A 105 3.05 -13.75 -7.01
N ALA A 106 3.15 -13.71 -8.34
CA ALA A 106 3.89 -14.71 -9.09
C ALA A 106 5.35 -14.74 -8.60
N VAL A 107 5.88 -15.95 -8.42
CA VAL A 107 7.23 -16.23 -7.91
C VAL A 107 8.25 -16.06 -9.01
#